data_AF-C5L904-F1
#
_entry.id   AF-C5L904-F1
#
_cell.length_a   1.000
_cell.length_b   1.000
_cell.length_c   1.000
_cell.angle_alpha   90.00
_cell.angle_beta   90.00
_cell.angle_gamma   90.00
#
_symmetry.space_group_name_H-M   'P 1'
#
loop_
_entity.id
_entity.type
_entity.pdbx_description
1 polymer ?
#
loop_
_entity_poly.entity_id
_entity_poly.type
_entity_poly.pdbx_seq_one_letter_code
_entity_poly.pdbx_strand_id
1 'polypeptide(L)'
;MGLKDRLTVYLGKQGLVPDDIPKVIGCFVAGKYITWFTMIGICMRYQPLRRTWYHFYPELLARSGVWRERQRGRLIEHRRRVVSWANERYEPLADRIKLQRSTNFGPRKWANGHHSHNGRNHQSSGGSTGEQQQQRFQNGRSQHRETPSILKRFSVSMYNLMEKAAAKVGDNKAWGFISTRILHVNSRTFAFAVGESLILFKLTFIFHAPLVLFTVVRAFQWWRGVTPPPLFAESPLKTISQWAVDLNDLMQASIEDPLESPTAADTASSPPSSGSVSNATIIANDTPQTPDDID
;
A
#
# COMPACT_ATOMS: atom_id res chain seq x y z
N MET A 1 -25.04 -7.70 22.32
CA MET A 1 -25.83 -6.72 21.53
C MET A 1 -24.92 -6.18 20.44
N GLY A 2 -25.26 -6.35 19.17
CA GLY A 2 -24.38 -5.98 18.06
C GLY A 2 -24.23 -4.48 17.93
N LEU A 3 -23.16 -4.03 17.26
CA LEU A 3 -22.91 -2.63 16.91
C LEU A 3 -24.13 -2.00 16.21
N LYS A 4 -24.73 -2.74 15.29
CA LYS A 4 -25.92 -2.32 14.53
C LYS A 4 -27.09 -2.02 15.45
N ASP A 5 -27.36 -2.88 16.43
CA ASP A 5 -28.49 -2.71 17.35
C ASP A 5 -28.32 -1.46 18.23
N ARG A 6 -27.11 -1.23 18.74
CA ARG A 6 -26.78 -0.04 19.54
C ARG A 6 -26.96 1.24 18.72
N LEU A 7 -26.49 1.24 17.47
CA LEU A 7 -26.64 2.37 16.56
C LEU A 7 -28.11 2.62 16.22
N THR A 8 -28.90 1.58 15.97
CA THR A 8 -30.34 1.68 15.71
C THR A 8 -31.09 2.28 16.90
N VAL A 9 -30.81 1.81 18.12
CA VAL A 9 -31.39 2.37 19.35
C VAL A 9 -30.99 3.84 19.53
N TYR A 10 -29.72 4.18 19.28
CA TYR A 10 -29.24 5.55 19.37
C TYR A 10 -29.92 6.47 18.34
N LEU A 11 -30.00 6.04 17.08
CA LEU A 11 -30.65 6.82 16.01
C LEU A 11 -32.15 6.95 16.24
N GLY A 12 -32.81 5.92 16.76
CA GLY A 12 -34.22 5.97 17.17
C GLY A 12 -34.45 7.02 18.27
N LYS A 13 -33.56 7.12 19.26
CA LYS A 13 -33.61 8.17 20.30
C LYS A 13 -33.41 9.59 19.73
N GLN A 14 -32.71 9.71 18.60
CA GLN A 14 -32.51 10.99 17.90
C GLN A 14 -33.70 11.39 16.99
N GLY A 15 -34.80 10.62 17.02
CA GLY A 15 -35.99 10.88 16.22
C GLY A 15 -35.85 10.51 14.75
N LEU A 16 -34.88 9.65 14.39
CA LEU A 16 -34.77 9.14 13.03
C LEU A 16 -35.71 7.96 12.82
N VAL A 17 -36.42 8.00 11.68
CA VAL A 17 -37.23 6.89 11.19
C VAL A 17 -36.29 5.71 10.84
N PRO A 18 -36.66 4.46 11.16
CA PRO A 18 -35.84 3.28 10.83
C PRO A 18 -35.39 3.21 9.36
N ASP A 19 -36.22 3.69 8.44
CA ASP A 19 -35.94 3.73 6.99
C ASP A 19 -34.79 4.67 6.59
N ASP A 20 -34.43 5.63 7.45
CA ASP A 20 -33.35 6.58 7.19
C ASP A 20 -31.99 6.08 7.71
N ILE A 21 -31.97 5.07 8.57
CA ILE A 21 -30.75 4.46 9.11
C ILE A 21 -29.79 3.99 7.99
N PRO A 22 -30.19 3.19 6.99
CA PRO A 22 -29.27 2.78 5.93
C PRO A 22 -28.74 3.96 5.11
N LYS A 23 -29.54 5.03 4.95
CA LYS A 23 -29.14 6.24 4.21
C LYS A 23 -28.10 7.04 4.99
N VAL A 24 -28.29 7.20 6.30
CA VAL A 24 -27.32 7.85 7.20
C VAL A 24 -26.00 7.10 7.20
N ILE A 25 -26.05 5.76 7.29
CA ILE A 25 -24.84 4.92 7.22
C ILE A 25 -24.15 5.09 5.86
N GLY A 26 -24.91 5.06 4.76
CA GLY A 26 -24.38 5.29 3.41
C GLY A 26 -23.69 6.66 3.28
N CYS A 27 -24.33 7.74 3.74
CA CYS A 27 -23.76 9.08 3.76
C CYS A 27 -22.51 9.18 4.64
N PHE A 28 -22.51 8.54 5.82
CA PHE A 28 -21.36 8.50 6.72
C PHE A 28 -20.16 7.80 6.05
N VAL A 29 -20.39 6.65 5.42
CA VAL A 29 -19.34 5.91 4.70
C VAL A 29 -18.85 6.72 3.50
N ALA A 30 -19.73 7.36 2.74
CA ALA A 30 -19.35 8.23 1.63
C ALA A 30 -18.48 9.41 2.13
N GLY A 31 -18.92 10.10 3.18
CA GLY A 31 -18.18 11.20 3.80
C GLY A 31 -16.80 10.76 4.29
N LYS A 32 -16.71 9.57 4.90
CA LYS A 32 -15.45 8.94 5.32
C LYS A 32 -14.46 8.83 4.15
N TYR A 33 -14.90 8.29 3.01
CA TYR A 33 -14.03 8.11 1.85
C TYR A 33 -13.68 9.44 1.18
N ILE A 34 -14.62 10.38 1.09
CA ILE A 34 -14.36 11.73 0.56
C ILE A 34 -13.24 12.40 1.37
N THR A 35 -13.32 12.38 2.70
CA THR A 35 -12.28 12.98 3.55
C THR A 35 -10.94 12.27 3.39
N TRP A 36 -10.93 10.95 3.24
CA TRP A 36 -9.68 10.25 2.96
C TRP A 36 -9.08 10.67 1.60
N PHE A 37 -9.89 10.79 0.55
CA PHE A 37 -9.45 11.30 -0.75
C PHE A 37 -8.94 12.74 -0.70
N THR A 38 -9.60 13.64 0.04
CA THR A 38 -9.10 15.01 0.21
C THR A 38 -7.76 15.03 0.95
N MET A 39 -7.58 14.16 1.96
CA MET A 39 -6.31 13.99 2.64
C MET A 39 -5.20 13.48 1.72
N ILE A 40 -5.49 12.60 0.75
CA ILE A 40 -4.52 12.21 -0.29
C ILE A 40 -4.06 13.45 -1.06
N GLY A 41 -4.98 14.29 -1.53
CA GLY A 41 -4.65 15.52 -2.25
C GLY A 41 -3.78 16.48 -1.42
N ILE A 42 -4.13 16.68 -0.15
CA ILE A 42 -3.33 17.49 0.79
C ILE A 42 -1.94 16.88 0.98
N CYS A 43 -1.82 15.57 1.17
CA CYS A 43 -0.54 14.88 1.33
C CYS A 43 0.31 14.96 0.07
N MET A 44 -0.29 14.89 -1.12
CA MET A 44 0.43 15.07 -2.38
C MET A 44 1.03 16.48 -2.47
N ARG A 45 0.29 17.51 -2.06
CA ARG A 45 0.70 18.91 -2.17
C ARG A 45 1.70 19.36 -1.11
N TYR A 46 1.49 18.95 0.14
CA TYR A 46 2.24 19.46 1.29
C TYR A 46 3.24 18.46 1.89
N GLN A 47 3.01 17.15 1.70
CA GLN A 47 3.83 16.07 2.27
C GLN A 47 4.16 16.29 3.76
N PRO A 48 3.15 16.55 4.60
CA PRO A 48 3.36 17.11 5.93
C PRO A 48 4.17 16.19 6.82
N LEU A 49 3.88 14.88 6.79
CA LEU A 49 4.55 13.88 7.59
C LEU A 49 6.00 13.68 7.16
N ARG A 50 6.24 13.66 5.86
CA ARG A 50 7.60 13.59 5.32
C ARG A 50 8.41 14.82 5.72
N ARG A 51 7.83 16.02 5.61
CA ARG A 51 8.51 17.27 5.97
C ARG A 51 8.86 17.32 7.47
N THR A 52 7.94 16.91 8.34
CA THR A 52 8.19 16.87 9.79
C THR A 52 9.20 15.77 10.15
N TRP A 53 9.07 14.55 9.61
CA TRP A 53 10.03 13.49 9.90
C TRP A 53 11.45 13.79 9.41
N TYR A 54 11.59 14.48 8.28
CA TYR A 54 12.90 14.93 7.81
C TYR A 54 13.56 15.92 8.76
N HIS A 55 12.77 16.72 9.46
CA HIS A 55 13.29 17.64 10.46
C HIS A 55 13.70 16.91 11.74
N PHE A 56 12.87 15.97 12.22
CA PHE A 56 13.10 15.31 13.51
C PHE A 56 14.08 14.12 13.46
N TYR A 57 14.21 13.43 12.33
CA TYR A 57 15.00 12.19 12.24
C TYR A 57 15.84 12.11 10.95
N PRO A 58 16.90 12.92 10.83
CA PRO A 58 17.81 12.87 9.68
C PRO A 58 18.49 11.49 9.51
N GLU A 59 18.61 10.71 10.57
CA GLU A 59 19.12 9.34 10.52
C GLU A 59 18.24 8.39 9.69
N LEU A 60 16.91 8.56 9.74
CA LEU A 60 15.98 7.73 8.96
C LEU A 60 16.09 8.03 7.47
N LEU A 61 16.40 9.28 7.12
CA LEU A 61 16.75 9.69 5.76
C LEU A 61 18.01 8.99 5.27
N ALA A 62 19.08 9.01 6.08
CA ALA A 62 20.32 8.31 5.76
C ALA A 62 20.06 6.81 5.54
N ARG A 63 19.23 6.20 6.39
CA ARG A 63 18.85 4.78 6.26
C ARG A 63 18.00 4.50 5.00
N SER A 64 17.10 5.41 4.64
CA SER A 64 16.34 5.32 3.38
C SER A 64 17.23 5.47 2.14
N GLY A 65 18.30 6.28 2.25
CA GLY A 65 19.36 6.38 1.26
C GLY A 65 20.10 5.07 1.10
N VAL A 66 20.51 4.44 2.21
CA VAL A 66 21.17 3.12 2.22
C VAL A 66 20.26 2.03 1.63
N TRP A 67 18.95 2.05 1.89
CA TRP A 67 18.02 1.12 1.23
C TRP A 67 17.94 1.38 -0.28
N ARG A 68 17.89 2.66 -0.68
CA ARG A 68 17.89 3.06 -2.10
C ARG A 68 19.19 2.63 -2.81
N GLU A 69 20.33 2.74 -2.13
CA GLU A 69 21.63 2.25 -2.60
C GLU A 69 21.65 0.72 -2.70
N ARG A 70 21.10 0.00 -1.71
CA ARG A 70 20.96 -1.46 -1.78
C ARG A 70 20.08 -1.91 -2.95
N GLN A 71 18.97 -1.21 -3.19
CA GLN A 71 18.11 -1.51 -4.35
C GLN A 71 18.79 -1.19 -5.67
N ARG A 72 19.50 -0.06 -5.77
CA ARG A 72 20.35 0.24 -6.93
C ARG A 72 21.41 -0.83 -7.13
N GLY A 73 22.05 -1.30 -6.05
CA GLY A 73 23.01 -2.40 -6.07
C GLY A 73 22.39 -3.67 -6.65
N ARG A 74 21.22 -4.09 -6.15
CA ARG A 74 20.48 -5.25 -6.69
C ARG A 74 20.12 -5.10 -8.17
N LEU A 75 19.68 -3.91 -8.59
CA LEU A 75 19.35 -3.65 -10.00
C LEU A 75 20.59 -3.68 -10.89
N ILE A 76 21.70 -3.09 -10.44
CA ILE A 76 22.99 -3.11 -11.15
C ILE A 76 23.50 -4.56 -11.26
N GLU A 77 23.39 -5.34 -10.19
CA GLU A 77 23.79 -6.74 -10.17
C GLU A 77 22.90 -7.60 -11.08
N HIS A 78 21.59 -7.37 -11.09
CA HIS A 78 20.68 -8.04 -12.02
C HIS A 78 21.00 -7.66 -13.46
N ARG A 79 21.24 -6.38 -13.75
CA ARG A 79 21.68 -5.91 -15.08
C ARG A 79 23.01 -6.56 -15.49
N ARG A 80 23.97 -6.68 -14.57
CA ARG A 80 25.23 -7.39 -14.83
C ARG A 80 24.99 -8.85 -15.18
N ARG A 81 24.11 -9.55 -14.45
CA ARG A 81 23.73 -10.95 -14.74
C ARG A 81 23.06 -11.09 -16.11
N VAL A 82 22.17 -10.16 -16.47
CA VAL A 82 21.52 -10.17 -17.78
C VAL A 82 22.51 -9.89 -18.90
N VAL A 83 23.43 -8.94 -18.72
CA VAL A 83 24.48 -8.63 -19.69
C VAL A 83 25.47 -9.80 -19.81
N SER A 84 25.88 -10.43 -18.71
CA SER A 84 26.78 -11.59 -18.76
C SER A 84 26.12 -12.77 -19.47
N TRP A 85 24.86 -13.06 -19.14
CA TRP A 85 24.07 -14.09 -19.82
C TRP A 85 23.90 -13.79 -21.32
N ALA A 86 23.63 -12.52 -21.67
CA ALA A 86 23.52 -12.11 -23.06
C ALA A 86 24.86 -12.27 -23.81
N ASN A 87 25.97 -11.82 -23.21
CA ASN A 87 27.29 -11.99 -23.82
C ASN A 87 27.62 -13.47 -24.02
N GLU A 88 27.37 -14.34 -23.04
CA GLU A 88 27.58 -15.78 -23.17
C GLU A 88 26.75 -16.40 -24.31
N ARG A 89 25.52 -15.91 -24.51
CA ARG A 89 24.62 -16.39 -25.58
C ARG A 89 24.97 -15.84 -26.97
N TYR A 90 25.42 -14.59 -27.06
CA TYR A 90 25.57 -13.86 -28.32
C TYR A 90 27.02 -13.70 -28.80
N GLU A 91 28.04 -13.82 -27.94
CA GLU A 91 29.45 -13.87 -28.34
C GLU A 91 29.72 -14.88 -29.47
N PRO A 92 29.32 -16.16 -29.36
CA PRO A 92 29.59 -17.12 -30.42
C PRO A 92 28.88 -16.78 -31.74
N LEU A 93 27.74 -16.09 -31.68
CA LEU A 93 27.05 -15.57 -32.88
C LEU A 93 27.81 -14.40 -33.49
N ALA A 94 28.31 -13.48 -32.67
CA ALA A 94 29.12 -12.35 -33.12
C ALA A 94 30.42 -12.83 -33.79
N ASP A 95 31.06 -13.86 -33.24
CA ASP A 95 32.26 -14.46 -33.83
C ASP A 95 31.96 -15.19 -35.14
N ARG A 96 30.83 -15.90 -35.23
CA ARG A 96 30.38 -16.47 -36.51
C ARG A 96 30.14 -15.39 -37.57
N ILE A 97 29.51 -14.27 -37.21
CA ILE A 97 29.28 -13.14 -38.12
C ILE A 97 30.61 -12.51 -38.54
N LYS A 98 31.57 -12.33 -37.61
CA LYS A 98 32.91 -11.82 -37.93
C LYS A 98 33.66 -12.76 -38.88
N LEU A 99 33.61 -14.07 -38.63
CA LEU A 99 34.22 -15.08 -39.50
C LEU A 99 33.56 -15.06 -40.89
N GLN A 100 32.24 -14.97 -40.95
CA GLN A 100 31.50 -14.89 -42.22
C GLN A 100 31.79 -13.59 -42.98
N ARG A 101 32.12 -12.50 -42.26
CA ARG A 101 32.55 -11.23 -42.85
C ARG A 101 34.00 -11.30 -43.34
N SER A 102 34.90 -11.98 -42.63
CA SER A 102 36.28 -12.16 -43.10
C SER A 102 36.39 -13.09 -44.30
N THR A 103 35.47 -14.05 -44.45
CA THR A 103 35.44 -14.93 -45.63
C THR A 103 34.80 -14.29 -46.86
N ASN A 104 33.79 -13.44 -46.68
CA ASN A 104 33.10 -12.80 -47.82
C ASN A 104 33.72 -11.47 -48.28
N PHE A 105 34.52 -10.80 -47.45
CA PHE A 105 35.31 -9.65 -47.88
C PHE A 105 36.72 -10.11 -48.25
N GLY A 106 36.91 -10.43 -49.53
CA GLY A 106 38.25 -10.55 -50.11
C GLY A 106 39.11 -9.32 -49.81
N PRO A 107 40.45 -9.44 -49.85
CA PRO A 107 41.39 -8.44 -49.37
C PRO A 107 41.23 -7.12 -50.11
N ARG A 108 40.37 -6.23 -49.60
CA ARG A 108 40.44 -4.81 -49.93
C ARG A 108 41.68 -4.28 -49.24
N LYS A 109 42.74 -4.07 -50.04
CA LYS A 109 43.93 -3.31 -49.69
C LYS A 109 43.52 -1.88 -49.28
N TRP A 110 43.15 -1.69 -48.03
CA TRP A 110 43.16 -0.37 -47.41
C TRP A 110 44.59 -0.12 -46.94
N ALA A 111 45.39 0.36 -47.88
CA ALA A 111 46.67 0.95 -47.56
C ALA A 111 46.44 2.30 -46.86
N ASN A 112 47.28 2.55 -45.85
CA ASN A 112 47.68 3.83 -45.30
C ASN A 112 46.85 4.45 -44.17
N GLY A 113 47.55 4.74 -43.06
CA GLY A 113 47.13 5.67 -42.00
C GLY A 113 47.15 5.04 -40.60
N HIS A 114 48.29 4.58 -40.06
CA HIS A 114 49.18 5.41 -39.25
C HIS A 114 48.44 6.30 -38.22
N HIS A 115 48.36 5.91 -36.94
CA HIS A 115 49.01 6.61 -35.81
C HIS A 115 48.57 6.15 -34.40
N SER A 116 49.62 5.97 -33.59
CA SER A 116 49.72 6.19 -32.14
C SER A 116 49.00 5.28 -31.15
N HIS A 117 49.80 4.36 -30.61
CA HIS A 117 49.88 4.00 -29.21
C HIS A 117 49.34 5.08 -28.25
N ASN A 118 48.47 4.66 -27.33
CA ASN A 118 48.40 5.28 -26.03
C ASN A 118 48.16 4.19 -24.97
N GLY A 119 49.28 3.62 -24.50
CA GLY A 119 49.29 2.71 -23.36
C GLY A 119 48.97 3.49 -22.09
N ARG A 120 47.71 3.42 -21.65
CA ARG A 120 47.35 3.77 -20.27
C ARG A 120 47.46 2.53 -19.41
N ASN A 121 48.56 2.48 -18.66
CA ASN A 121 48.72 1.61 -17.50
C ASN A 121 47.58 1.86 -16.51
N HIS A 122 46.54 1.02 -16.56
CA HIS A 122 45.63 0.84 -15.43
C HIS A 122 46.36 0.00 -14.38
N GLN A 123 47.19 0.66 -13.57
CA GLN A 123 47.66 0.09 -12.30
C GLN A 123 46.43 -0.25 -11.45
N SER A 124 46.18 -1.54 -11.34
CA SER A 124 45.25 -2.18 -10.44
C SER A 124 45.61 -1.85 -8.99
N SER A 125 44.98 -0.83 -8.44
CA SER A 125 44.88 -0.63 -6.98
C SER A 125 43.93 -1.69 -6.40
N GLY A 126 44.45 -2.91 -6.26
CA GLY A 126 43.71 -4.10 -5.81
C GLY A 126 43.83 -4.41 -4.31
N GLY A 127 44.34 -3.48 -3.48
CA GLY A 127 44.87 -3.84 -2.17
C GLY A 127 44.11 -3.43 -0.91
N SER A 128 43.22 -2.43 -0.92
CA SER A 128 42.81 -1.78 0.35
C SER A 128 41.29 -1.65 0.58
N THR A 129 40.45 -2.14 -0.33
CA THR A 129 39.00 -1.95 -0.19
C THR A 129 38.40 -2.86 0.88
N GLY A 130 38.97 -4.03 1.14
CA GLY A 130 38.48 -4.97 2.16
C GLY A 130 38.69 -4.47 3.59
N GLU A 131 39.89 -3.98 3.91
CA GLU A 131 40.24 -3.55 5.27
C GLU A 131 39.54 -2.27 5.69
N GLN A 132 39.40 -1.29 4.78
CA GLN A 132 38.59 -0.09 5.04
C GLN A 132 37.11 -0.42 5.25
N GLN A 133 36.59 -1.45 4.59
CA GLN A 133 35.21 -1.88 4.78
C GLN A 133 35.02 -2.55 6.15
N GLN A 134 36.00 -3.35 6.60
CA GLN A 134 35.95 -4.03 7.89
C GLN A 134 36.12 -3.07 9.08
N GLN A 135 36.98 -2.06 8.99
CA GLN A 135 37.11 -1.02 10.01
C GLN A 135 35.84 -0.17 10.15
N ARG A 136 35.11 0.09 9.05
CA ARG A 136 33.79 0.76 9.11
C ARG A 136 32.72 -0.07 9.82
N PHE A 137 32.76 -1.39 9.71
CA PHE A 137 31.83 -2.27 10.43
C PHE A 137 32.11 -2.36 11.92
N GLN A 138 33.38 -2.27 12.35
CA GLN A 138 33.73 -2.30 13.77
C GLN A 138 33.41 -0.98 14.48
N ASN A 139 33.73 0.17 13.88
CA ASN A 139 33.42 1.47 14.46
C ASN A 139 31.90 1.75 14.57
N GLY A 140 31.07 1.07 13.77
CA GLY A 140 29.61 1.19 13.85
C GLY A 140 28.97 0.42 15.03
N ARG A 141 29.67 -0.52 15.67
CA ARG A 141 29.11 -1.34 16.77
C ARG A 141 29.22 -0.68 18.15
N SER A 142 30.08 0.33 18.29
CA SER A 142 30.37 1.01 19.56
C SER A 142 29.48 2.22 19.83
N GLN A 143 28.61 2.61 18.89
CA GLN A 143 27.59 3.62 19.15
C GLN A 143 26.54 3.05 20.10
N HIS A 144 26.79 3.29 21.38
CA HIS A 144 25.90 3.32 22.53
C HIS A 144 24.47 2.82 22.24
N ARG A 145 24.12 1.67 22.83
CA ARG A 145 22.74 1.15 22.88
C ARG A 145 21.87 2.06 23.75
N GLU A 146 21.62 3.28 23.33
CA GLU A 146 20.49 4.03 23.84
C GLU A 146 19.23 3.31 23.38
N THR A 147 18.45 2.84 24.36
CA THR A 147 17.15 2.26 24.08
C THR A 147 16.33 3.30 23.32
N PRO A 148 15.95 3.04 22.06
CA PRO A 148 15.27 4.06 21.27
C PRO A 148 13.97 4.41 21.97
N SER A 149 13.76 5.71 22.17
CA SER A 149 12.54 6.25 22.77
C SER A 149 11.30 5.67 22.09
N ILE A 150 10.21 5.55 22.84
CA ILE A 150 8.95 4.97 22.33
C ILE A 150 8.51 5.67 21.03
N LEU A 151 8.69 6.99 20.95
CA LEU A 151 8.43 7.79 19.75
C LEU A 151 9.32 7.39 18.55
N LYS A 152 10.61 7.10 18.77
CA LYS A 152 11.52 6.62 17.71
C LYS A 152 11.12 5.22 17.22
N ARG A 153 10.65 4.34 18.10
CA ARG A 153 10.12 3.01 17.68
C ARG A 153 8.83 3.17 16.87
N PHE A 154 7.94 4.05 17.32
CA PHE A 154 6.70 4.36 16.61
C PHE A 154 6.98 4.96 15.23
N SER A 155 7.87 5.94 15.12
CA SER A 155 8.21 6.56 13.84
C SER A 155 8.82 5.58 12.85
N VAL A 156 9.70 4.69 13.31
CA VAL A 156 10.25 3.59 12.48
C VAL A 156 9.17 2.63 12.02
N SER A 157 8.25 2.24 12.91
CA SER A 157 7.13 1.37 12.57
C SER A 157 6.22 2.00 11.51
N MET A 158 5.87 3.28 11.69
CA MET A 158 5.04 4.05 10.76
C MET A 158 5.71 4.23 9.40
N TYR A 159 7.02 4.51 9.39
CA TYR A 159 7.79 4.58 8.16
C TYR A 159 7.78 3.24 7.40
N ASN A 160 7.98 2.12 8.10
CA ASN A 160 7.94 0.79 7.49
C ASN A 160 6.55 0.44 6.94
N LEU A 161 5.49 0.84 7.64
CA LEU A 161 4.10 0.70 7.16
C LEU A 161 3.87 1.51 5.90
N MET A 162 4.35 2.75 5.85
CA MET A 162 4.28 3.60 4.66
C MET A 162 5.06 3.02 3.49
N GLU A 163 6.27 2.49 3.72
CA GLU A 163 7.07 1.88 2.67
C GLU A 163 6.39 0.62 2.11
N LYS A 164 5.82 -0.22 2.98
CA LYS A 164 5.02 -1.39 2.56
C LYS A 164 3.76 -0.99 1.79
N ALA A 165 3.04 0.03 2.27
CA ALA A 165 1.87 0.56 1.57
C ALA A 165 2.27 1.12 0.20
N ALA A 166 3.37 1.87 0.14
CA ALA A 166 3.86 2.45 -1.09
C ALA A 166 4.31 1.38 -2.10
N ALA A 167 4.95 0.31 -1.64
CA ALA A 167 5.29 -0.83 -2.48
C ALA A 167 4.02 -1.51 -3.04
N LYS A 168 3.04 -1.83 -2.18
CA LYS A 168 1.77 -2.43 -2.61
C LYS A 168 0.99 -1.56 -3.61
N VAL A 169 0.99 -0.24 -3.41
CA VAL A 169 0.35 0.71 -4.33
C VAL A 169 1.12 0.79 -5.65
N GLY A 170 2.46 0.78 -5.60
CA GLY A 170 3.32 0.78 -6.79
C GLY A 170 3.20 -0.48 -7.64
N ASP A 171 2.97 -1.64 -7.02
CA ASP A 171 2.83 -2.92 -7.71
C ASP A 171 1.46 -3.07 -8.40
N ASN A 172 0.46 -2.29 -7.98
CA ASN A 172 -0.89 -2.39 -8.52
C ASN A 172 -1.08 -1.46 -9.73
N LYS A 173 -1.34 -2.07 -10.90
CA LYS A 173 -1.55 -1.39 -12.18
C LYS A 173 -2.67 -0.34 -12.15
N ALA A 174 -3.72 -0.55 -11.36
CA ALA A 174 -4.84 0.39 -11.26
C ALA A 174 -4.37 1.75 -10.67
N TRP A 175 -3.55 1.70 -9.62
CA TRP A 175 -2.97 2.91 -9.03
C TRP A 175 -1.91 3.54 -9.93
N GLY A 176 -1.16 2.73 -10.68
CA GLY A 176 -0.28 3.21 -11.74
C GLY A 176 -1.05 3.99 -12.81
N PHE A 177 -2.22 3.49 -13.22
CA PHE A 177 -3.09 4.17 -14.19
C PHE A 177 -3.59 5.51 -13.64
N ILE A 178 -4.16 5.53 -12.43
CA ILE A 178 -4.68 6.74 -11.79
C ILE A 178 -3.59 7.80 -11.66
N SER A 179 -2.42 7.43 -11.12
CA SER A 179 -1.31 8.38 -10.91
C SER A 179 -0.77 8.94 -12.22
N THR A 180 -0.62 8.12 -13.26
CA THR A 180 0.01 8.53 -14.52
C THR A 180 -0.97 9.27 -15.45
N ARG A 181 -2.22 8.82 -15.54
CA ARG A 181 -3.21 9.33 -16.50
C ARG A 181 -4.07 10.47 -15.96
N ILE A 182 -4.50 10.37 -14.71
CA ILE A 182 -5.43 11.36 -14.13
C ILE A 182 -4.62 12.49 -13.49
N LEU A 183 -3.61 12.13 -12.70
CA LEU A 183 -2.91 13.10 -11.84
C LEU A 183 -1.58 13.60 -12.42
N HIS A 184 -1.01 12.91 -13.42
CA HIS A 184 0.32 13.20 -13.97
C HIS A 184 1.43 13.31 -12.88
N VAL A 185 1.33 12.50 -11.81
CA VAL A 185 2.30 12.50 -10.71
C VAL A 185 3.13 11.22 -10.71
N ASN A 186 4.40 11.33 -10.32
CA ASN A 186 5.27 10.18 -10.11
C ASN A 186 4.59 9.15 -9.19
N SER A 187 4.44 7.92 -9.68
CA SER A 187 3.75 6.82 -8.97
C SER A 187 4.31 6.59 -7.55
N ARG A 188 5.62 6.78 -7.36
CA ARG A 188 6.25 6.68 -6.04
C ARG A 188 5.79 7.80 -5.10
N THR A 189 5.76 9.05 -5.56
CA THR A 189 5.29 10.19 -4.76
C THR A 189 3.82 10.02 -4.40
N PHE A 190 3.00 9.58 -5.36
CA PHE A 190 1.60 9.24 -5.13
C PHE A 190 1.45 8.14 -4.07
N ALA A 191 2.22 7.05 -4.18
CA ALA A 191 2.18 5.94 -3.25
C ALA A 191 2.54 6.36 -1.80
N PHE A 192 3.52 7.26 -1.65
CA PHE A 192 3.81 7.87 -0.35
C PHE A 192 2.69 8.76 0.16
N ALA A 193 2.07 9.58 -0.71
CA ALA A 193 0.95 10.42 -0.32
C ALA A 193 -0.26 9.59 0.16
N VAL A 194 -0.54 8.45 -0.49
CA VAL A 194 -1.55 7.49 -0.01
C VAL A 194 -1.19 6.95 1.36
N GLY A 195 0.08 6.54 1.57
CA GLY A 195 0.55 6.09 2.88
C GLY A 195 0.44 7.15 3.98
N GLU A 196 0.85 8.39 3.70
CA GLU A 196 0.73 9.52 4.63
C GLU A 196 -0.73 9.82 4.95
N SER A 197 -1.59 9.84 3.92
CA SER A 197 -3.01 10.11 4.08
C SER A 197 -3.70 9.07 4.96
N LEU A 198 -3.32 7.79 4.89
CA LEU A 198 -3.88 6.74 5.74
C LEU A 198 -3.54 6.96 7.21
N ILE A 199 -2.31 7.40 7.49
CA ILE A 199 -1.86 7.72 8.84
C ILE A 199 -2.60 8.94 9.38
N LEU A 200 -2.61 10.03 8.61
CA LEU A 200 -3.33 11.24 8.99
C LEU A 200 -4.82 10.99 9.13
N PHE A 201 -5.39 10.19 8.24
CA PHE A 201 -6.79 9.80 8.30
C PHE A 201 -7.08 9.03 9.59
N LYS A 202 -6.26 8.04 9.98
CA LYS A 202 -6.44 7.35 11.26
C LYS A 202 -6.36 8.29 12.47
N LEU A 203 -5.41 9.22 12.47
CA LEU A 203 -5.27 10.20 13.55
C LEU A 203 -6.45 11.19 13.60
N THR A 204 -6.88 11.66 12.44
CA THR A 204 -8.00 12.60 12.33
C THR A 204 -9.36 11.92 12.51
N PHE A 205 -9.46 10.61 12.27
CA PHE A 205 -10.70 9.84 12.36
C PHE A 205 -11.35 9.93 13.74
N ILE A 206 -10.55 9.98 14.81
CA ILE A 206 -11.04 10.12 16.19
C ILE A 206 -11.91 11.37 16.35
N PHE A 207 -11.52 12.48 15.73
CA PHE A 207 -12.26 13.73 15.76
C PHE A 207 -13.29 13.84 14.63
N HIS A 208 -12.95 13.29 13.47
CA HIS A 208 -13.71 13.44 12.24
C HIS A 208 -14.95 12.55 12.21
N ALA A 209 -14.86 11.31 12.69
CA ALA A 209 -16.00 10.39 12.66
C ALA A 209 -17.20 10.93 13.47
N PRO A 210 -17.04 11.42 14.72
CA PRO A 210 -18.13 12.04 15.44
C PRO A 210 -18.74 13.24 14.70
N LEU A 211 -17.89 14.08 14.12
CA LEU A 211 -18.30 15.28 13.42
C LEU A 211 -19.09 14.97 12.14
N VAL A 212 -18.64 14.00 11.34
CA VAL A 212 -19.37 13.56 10.14
C VAL A 212 -20.70 12.92 10.52
N LEU A 213 -20.72 12.05 11.53
CA LEU A 213 -21.97 11.42 11.96
C LEU A 213 -22.97 12.47 12.44
N PHE A 214 -22.51 13.42 13.27
CA PHE A 214 -23.32 14.52 13.76
C PHE A 214 -23.88 15.40 12.62
N THR A 215 -23.05 15.77 11.64
CA THR A 215 -23.49 16.58 10.50
C THR A 215 -24.48 15.84 9.61
N VAL A 216 -24.28 14.54 9.35
CA VAL A 216 -25.22 13.72 8.60
C VAL A 216 -26.55 13.60 9.32
N VAL A 217 -26.56 13.26 10.62
CA VAL A 217 -27.79 13.16 11.43
C VAL A 217 -28.57 14.48 11.41
N ARG A 218 -27.87 15.61 11.58
CA ARG A 218 -28.47 16.95 11.53
C ARG A 218 -29.04 17.29 10.16
N ALA A 219 -28.37 16.91 9.08
CA ALA A 219 -28.87 17.12 7.72
C ALA A 219 -30.19 16.36 7.48
N PHE A 220 -30.27 15.11 7.95
CA PHE A 220 -31.51 14.31 7.84
C PHE A 220 -32.64 14.86 8.71
N GLN A 221 -32.37 15.28 9.95
CA GLN A 221 -33.35 15.94 10.80
C GLN A 221 -33.90 17.22 10.15
N TRP A 222 -33.00 18.03 9.55
CA TRP A 222 -33.37 19.24 8.84
C TRP A 222 -34.24 18.95 7.60
N TRP A 223 -33.88 17.96 6.78
CA TRP A 223 -34.70 17.54 5.63
C TRP A 223 -36.08 17.03 6.00
N ARG A 224 -36.24 16.49 7.21
CA ARG A 224 -37.54 16.03 7.73
C ARG A 224 -38.36 17.14 8.40
N GLY A 225 -37.81 18.34 8.55
CA GLY A 225 -38.44 19.42 9.31
C GLY A 225 -38.51 19.16 10.82
N VAL A 226 -37.74 18.18 11.33
CA VAL A 226 -37.63 17.93 12.77
C VAL A 226 -36.70 19.00 13.33
N THR A 227 -37.26 19.98 14.05
CA THR A 227 -36.46 20.96 14.78
C THR A 227 -35.60 20.23 15.82
N PRO A 228 -34.27 20.19 15.62
CA PRO A 228 -33.45 19.46 16.55
C PRO A 228 -33.41 20.20 17.89
N PRO A 229 -33.23 19.50 19.01
CA PRO A 229 -33.08 20.15 20.30
C PRO A 229 -31.91 21.15 20.22
N PRO A 230 -32.05 22.32 20.89
CA PRO A 230 -31.04 23.36 20.87
C PRO A 230 -29.69 22.80 21.30
N LEU A 231 -28.66 23.04 20.48
CA LEU A 231 -27.33 22.45 20.59
C LEU A 231 -26.60 22.71 21.91
N PHE A 232 -27.15 23.60 22.74
CA PHE A 232 -26.52 24.12 23.95
C PHE A 232 -27.40 24.00 25.19
N ALA A 233 -28.51 23.26 25.16
CA ALA A 233 -29.27 22.99 26.38
C ALA A 233 -28.48 22.12 27.38
N GLU A 234 -27.55 21.29 26.88
CA GLU A 234 -26.56 20.58 27.67
C GLU A 234 -25.14 20.91 27.18
N SER A 235 -24.18 20.95 28.10
CA SER A 235 -22.80 21.34 27.78
C SER A 235 -22.19 20.41 26.71
N PRO A 236 -21.72 20.91 25.56
CA PRO A 236 -21.21 20.09 24.46
C PRO A 236 -20.05 19.17 24.88
N LEU A 237 -19.30 19.56 25.91
CA LEU A 237 -18.24 18.76 26.50
C LEU A 237 -18.73 17.44 27.10
N LYS A 238 -19.93 17.40 27.70
CA LYS A 238 -20.51 16.15 28.25
C LYS A 238 -20.88 15.18 27.14
N THR A 239 -21.45 15.69 26.04
CA THR A 239 -21.80 14.85 24.89
C THR A 239 -20.55 14.31 24.21
N ILE A 240 -19.54 15.15 24.01
CA ILE A 240 -18.26 14.73 23.41
C ILE A 240 -17.54 13.73 24.31
N SER A 241 -17.50 13.94 25.63
CA SER A 241 -16.86 13.00 26.54
C SER A 241 -17.57 11.65 26.55
N GLN A 242 -18.91 11.64 26.57
CA GLN A 242 -19.68 10.40 26.52
C GLN A 242 -19.44 9.65 25.21
N TRP A 243 -19.44 10.36 24.08
CA TRP A 243 -19.13 9.76 22.79
C TRP A 243 -17.71 9.19 22.76
N ALA A 244 -16.72 9.90 23.31
CA ALA A 244 -15.34 9.40 23.34
C ALA A 244 -15.22 8.09 24.13
N VAL A 245 -15.95 7.95 25.25
CA VAL A 245 -16.03 6.70 26.02
C VAL A 245 -16.68 5.60 25.19
N ASP A 246 -17.86 5.86 24.63
CA ASP A 246 -18.60 4.87 23.84
C ASP A 246 -17.79 4.40 22.62
N LEU A 247 -17.03 5.30 21.99
CA LEU A 247 -16.22 5.01 20.79
C LEU A 247 -14.93 4.28 21.16
N ASN A 248 -14.34 4.56 22.32
CA ASN A 248 -13.19 3.80 22.83
C ASN A 248 -13.59 2.36 23.16
N ASP A 249 -14.73 2.16 23.82
CA ASP A 249 -15.27 0.82 24.11
C ASP A 249 -15.54 0.04 22.82
N LEU A 250 -16.02 0.73 21.79
CA LEU A 250 -16.29 0.17 20.47
C LEU A 250 -15.00 -0.20 19.72
N MET A 251 -13.93 0.60 19.85
CA MET A 251 -12.63 0.23 19.29
C MET A 251 -11.99 -0.93 20.06
N GLN A 252 -12.10 -0.97 21.39
CA GLN A 252 -11.58 -2.09 22.18
C GLN A 252 -12.30 -3.39 21.83
N ALA A 253 -13.63 -3.35 21.71
CA ALA A 253 -14.42 -4.51 21.26
C ALA A 253 -14.01 -5.01 19.86
N SER A 254 -13.59 -4.12 18.94
CA SER A 254 -13.11 -4.50 17.61
C SER A 254 -11.68 -5.06 17.62
N ILE A 255 -10.87 -4.79 18.65
CA ILE A 255 -9.51 -5.34 18.81
C ILE A 255 -9.57 -6.70 19.50
N GLU A 256 -10.58 -6.89 20.36
CA GLU A 256 -10.79 -8.11 21.14
C GLU A 256 -11.57 -9.20 20.42
N ASP A 257 -12.00 -9.01 19.17
CA ASP A 257 -12.35 -10.17 18.32
C ASP A 257 -11.10 -11.03 18.24
N PRO A 258 -11.00 -12.14 19.01
CA PRO A 258 -9.88 -13.01 18.89
C PRO A 258 -9.97 -13.51 17.46
N LEU A 259 -8.85 -13.57 16.75
CA LEU A 259 -8.76 -14.62 15.75
C LEU A 259 -9.14 -15.88 16.50
N GLU A 260 -10.35 -16.37 16.28
CA GLU A 260 -10.68 -17.77 16.50
C GLU A 260 -9.59 -18.49 15.71
N SER A 261 -8.55 -18.86 16.44
CA SER A 261 -7.60 -19.88 16.07
C SER A 261 -8.50 -20.98 15.51
N PRO A 262 -8.33 -21.40 14.23
CA PRO A 262 -9.02 -22.56 13.74
C PRO A 262 -8.53 -23.73 14.60
N THR A 263 -9.27 -23.99 15.67
CA THR A 263 -9.10 -25.15 16.51
C THR A 263 -9.30 -26.30 15.57
N ALA A 264 -8.20 -26.99 15.29
CA ALA A 264 -8.17 -28.24 14.56
C ALA A 264 -9.04 -29.24 15.33
N ALA A 265 -10.34 -29.18 15.08
CA ALA A 265 -11.28 -30.21 15.46
C ALA A 265 -11.16 -31.30 14.40
N ASP A 266 -10.35 -32.29 14.73
CA ASP A 266 -10.54 -33.71 14.42
C ASP A 266 -11.58 -34.02 13.33
N THR A 267 -11.09 -34.31 12.13
CA THR A 267 -11.78 -35.19 11.19
C THR A 267 -10.91 -36.42 10.98
N ALA A 268 -10.84 -37.26 12.01
CA ALA A 268 -10.59 -38.67 11.81
C ALA A 268 -11.88 -39.27 11.24
N SER A 269 -11.97 -39.34 9.90
CA SER A 269 -13.05 -40.03 9.19
C SER A 269 -12.42 -40.91 8.12
N SER A 270 -12.74 -42.19 8.24
CA SER A 270 -12.27 -43.34 7.48
C SER A 270 -12.21 -43.15 5.97
N PRO A 271 -11.35 -43.93 5.26
CA PRO A 271 -11.30 -43.91 3.80
C PRO A 271 -12.63 -44.43 3.21
N PRO A 272 -13.25 -43.70 2.26
CA PRO A 272 -14.40 -44.20 1.53
C PRO A 272 -13.95 -45.29 0.54
N SER A 273 -14.65 -46.41 0.62
CA SER A 273 -14.58 -47.51 -0.32
C SER A 273 -14.87 -47.06 -1.75
N SER A 274 -14.10 -47.63 -2.67
CA SER A 274 -14.26 -47.56 -4.12
C SER A 274 -15.66 -48.02 -4.55
N GLY A 275 -16.54 -47.05 -4.83
CA GLY A 275 -17.82 -47.26 -5.49
C GLY A 275 -17.77 -46.80 -6.94
N SER A 276 -17.79 -47.77 -7.85
CA SER A 276 -17.98 -47.62 -9.30
C SER A 276 -19.18 -46.72 -9.63
N VAL A 277 -18.96 -45.62 -10.35
CA VAL A 277 -20.04 -44.81 -10.93
C VAL A 277 -20.12 -45.08 -12.43
N SER A 278 -21.20 -45.78 -12.78
CA SER A 278 -21.67 -46.01 -14.14
C SER A 278 -22.21 -44.72 -14.77
N ASN A 279 -22.03 -44.65 -16.09
CA ASN A 279 -22.54 -43.64 -17.02
C ASN A 279 -23.99 -43.19 -16.72
N ALA A 280 -24.20 -41.88 -16.68
CA ALA A 280 -25.54 -41.28 -16.75
C ALA A 280 -25.59 -40.23 -17.88
N THR A 281 -26.27 -40.67 -18.93
CA THR A 281 -26.91 -40.01 -20.06
C THR A 281 -27.22 -38.52 -19.93
N ILE A 282 -26.79 -37.79 -20.97
CA ILE A 282 -27.20 -36.42 -21.33
C ILE A 282 -28.68 -36.44 -21.74
N ILE A 283 -29.54 -35.74 -21.00
CA ILE A 283 -30.91 -35.42 -21.42
C ILE A 283 -31.02 -33.92 -21.66
N ALA A 284 -31.73 -33.61 -22.75
CA ALA A 284 -31.73 -32.39 -23.53
C ALA A 284 -32.37 -31.18 -22.83
N ASN A 285 -32.00 -30.01 -23.37
CA ASN A 285 -32.60 -28.70 -23.16
C ASN A 285 -34.12 -28.72 -23.35
N ASP A 286 -34.86 -28.25 -22.35
CA ASP A 286 -36.21 -27.74 -22.54
C ASP A 286 -36.19 -26.21 -22.60
N THR A 287 -36.88 -25.72 -23.63
CA THR A 287 -37.04 -24.34 -24.06
C THR A 287 -38.10 -23.64 -23.19
N PRO A 288 -37.91 -22.40 -22.71
CA PRO A 288 -39.00 -21.65 -22.09
C PRO A 288 -39.92 -21.05 -23.17
N GLN A 289 -41.18 -21.49 -23.18
CA GLN A 289 -42.28 -20.82 -23.87
C GLN A 289 -42.61 -19.49 -23.18
N THR A 290 -42.67 -18.42 -23.98
CA THR A 290 -43.37 -17.17 -23.69
C THR A 290 -44.89 -17.39 -23.74
N PRO A 291 -45.67 -16.90 -22.76
CA PRO A 291 -47.11 -16.78 -22.93
C PRO A 291 -47.47 -15.46 -23.60
N ASP A 292 -48.38 -15.60 -24.55
CA ASP A 292 -49.03 -14.58 -25.36
C ASP A 292 -49.88 -13.59 -24.54
N ASP A 293 -50.15 -12.49 -25.22
CA ASP A 293 -51.05 -11.38 -24.92
C ASP A 293 -52.39 -11.75 -24.29
N ILE A 294 -52.87 -10.89 -23.39
CA ILE A 294 -54.30 -10.71 -23.10
C ILE A 294 -54.58 -9.20 -23.06
N ASP A 295 -55.61 -8.81 -23.83
CA ASP A 295 -56.24 -7.49 -23.99
C ASP A 295 -56.60 -6.76 -22.68
#